data_AF-A0A1H8ECB9-F1
#
_entry.id   AF-A0A1H8ECB9-F1
#
_cell.length_a   1.000
_cell.length_b   1.000
_cell.length_c   1.000
_cell.angle_alpha   90.00
_cell.angle_beta   90.00
_cell.angle_gamma   90.00
#
_symmetry.space_group_name_H-M   'P 1'
#
loop_
_entity.id
_entity.type
_entity.pdbx_description
1 polymer ?
#
loop_
_entity_poly.entity_id
_entity_poly.type
_entity_poly.pdbx_seq_one_letter_code
_entity_poly.pdbx_strand_id
1 'polypeptide(L)'
;MACNNGLGHVDQALIRQFEIIAFMHGVRRKKGKAPAINMWAPIKGQYVDGKPEIHLNAGPQVVESNGRPLPAASAANGITKVEFETPEIGQQATISFTQEMGREPKLARALLKVALGSVAIYWGLTEARAAKFDAVRAFVRKGIGDFDILMVTGRPGVAQHVSAPMVRPGDALPLVEISLFGATFIVDTDPSQAGLAELRAAFEREGESGWTILPKAA
;
A
#
# COMPACT_ATOMS: atom_id res chain seq x y z
N MET A 1 19.95 -20.77 -9.41
CA MET A 1 19.21 -19.66 -10.04
C MET A 1 18.81 -18.69 -8.93
N ALA A 2 19.44 -17.51 -8.86
CA ALA A 2 19.18 -16.56 -7.77
C ALA A 2 17.82 -15.88 -7.97
N CYS A 3 16.82 -16.21 -7.16
CA CYS A 3 15.48 -15.59 -7.17
C CYS A 3 15.47 -14.13 -6.67
N ASN A 4 16.61 -13.44 -6.62
CA ASN A 4 16.67 -12.06 -6.21
C ASN A 4 16.68 -11.16 -7.45
N ASN A 5 15.50 -10.71 -7.86
CA ASN A 5 15.33 -9.75 -8.95
C ASN A 5 15.76 -8.32 -8.58
N GLY A 6 16.35 -8.12 -7.40
CA GLY A 6 16.78 -6.81 -6.91
C GLY A 6 15.63 -5.85 -6.59
N LEU A 7 14.37 -6.32 -6.57
CA LEU A 7 13.18 -5.49 -6.32
C LEU A 7 12.61 -5.66 -4.91
N GLY A 8 13.39 -6.22 -3.97
CA GLY A 8 12.95 -6.43 -2.61
C GLY A 8 12.56 -5.12 -1.89
N HIS A 9 13.24 -4.01 -2.18
CA HIS A 9 12.90 -2.69 -1.66
C HIS A 9 11.57 -2.14 -2.19
N VAL A 10 11.15 -2.56 -3.39
CA VAL A 10 9.83 -2.23 -3.94
C VAL A 10 8.75 -3.05 -3.23
N ASP A 11 9.00 -4.34 -2.96
CA ASP A 11 8.06 -5.16 -2.18
C ASP A 11 7.89 -4.65 -0.75
N GLN A 12 8.99 -4.24 -0.11
CA GLN A 12 8.94 -3.66 1.24
C GLN A 12 8.09 -2.38 1.28
N ALA A 13 8.05 -1.60 0.21
CA ALA A 13 7.24 -0.38 0.15
C ALA A 13 5.75 -0.68 0.28
N LEU A 14 5.26 -1.70 -0.45
CA LEU A 14 3.89 -2.17 -0.33
C LEU A 14 3.60 -2.73 1.06
N ILE A 15 4.50 -3.58 1.58
CA ILE A 15 4.33 -4.18 2.90
C ILE A 15 4.28 -3.09 3.98
N ARG A 16 5.14 -2.07 3.91
CA ARG A 16 5.18 -0.97 4.87
C ARG A 16 3.85 -0.26 4.98
N GLN A 17 3.22 0.05 3.85
CA GLN A 17 1.94 0.74 3.80
C GLN A 17 0.82 -0.02 4.53
N PHE A 18 0.86 -1.36 4.51
CA PHE A 18 -0.15 -2.22 5.13
C PHE A 18 0.31 -2.94 6.40
N GLU A 19 1.52 -2.66 6.91
CA GLU A 19 2.15 -3.47 7.98
C GLU A 19 1.30 -3.49 9.26
N ILE A 20 0.76 -2.33 9.65
CA ILE A 20 -0.10 -2.18 10.83
C ILE A 20 -1.38 -3.00 10.66
N ILE A 21 -2.07 -2.87 9.52
CA ILE A 21 -3.32 -3.59 9.25
C ILE A 21 -3.07 -5.10 9.19
N ALA A 22 -2.01 -5.53 8.50
CA ALA A 22 -1.59 -6.92 8.43
C ALA A 22 -1.27 -7.49 9.81
N PHE A 23 -0.62 -6.71 10.68
CA PHE A 23 -0.35 -7.09 12.07
C PHE A 23 -1.66 -7.28 12.85
N MET A 24 -2.60 -6.34 12.78
CA MET A 24 -3.88 -6.42 13.48
C MET A 24 -4.71 -7.65 13.06
N HIS A 25 -4.63 -8.04 11.79
CA HIS A 25 -5.28 -9.25 11.28
C HIS A 25 -4.47 -10.54 11.46
N GLY A 26 -3.34 -10.50 12.18
CA GLY A 26 -2.52 -11.69 12.45
C GLY A 26 -1.85 -12.31 11.23
N VAL A 27 -1.65 -11.54 10.16
CA VAL A 27 -1.05 -12.03 8.91
C VAL A 27 0.41 -12.39 9.13
N ARG A 28 0.73 -13.67 8.90
CA ARG A 28 2.10 -14.20 9.06
C ARG A 28 3.05 -13.57 8.05
N ARG A 29 4.26 -13.28 8.51
CA ARG A 29 5.34 -12.78 7.67
C ARG A 29 5.99 -13.92 6.87
N LYS A 30 6.86 -13.55 5.92
CA LYS A 30 7.63 -14.47 5.09
C LYS A 30 8.26 -15.60 5.92
N LYS A 31 8.15 -16.84 5.42
CA LYS A 31 8.56 -18.09 6.10
C LYS A 31 7.77 -18.40 7.39
N GLY A 32 6.53 -17.96 7.50
CA GLY A 32 5.66 -18.25 8.65
C GLY A 32 6.02 -17.48 9.93
N LYS A 33 6.90 -16.47 9.85
CA LYS A 33 7.30 -15.66 11.01
C LYS A 33 6.08 -14.95 11.61
N ALA A 34 6.11 -14.75 12.92
CA ALA A 34 5.04 -14.04 13.63
C ALA A 34 4.81 -12.62 13.03
N PRO A 35 3.57 -12.12 13.07
CA PRO A 35 3.28 -10.74 12.66
C PRO A 35 4.07 -9.76 13.54
N ALA A 36 4.51 -8.65 12.96
CA ALA A 36 5.19 -7.59 13.71
C ALA A 36 5.09 -6.26 12.96
N ILE A 37 5.12 -5.15 13.70
CA ILE A 37 5.25 -3.78 13.16
C ILE A 37 6.68 -3.31 13.41
N ASN A 38 7.47 -3.14 12.34
CA ASN A 38 8.88 -2.77 12.42
C ASN A 38 9.23 -1.56 11.56
N MET A 39 8.43 -1.21 10.55
CA MET A 39 8.78 -0.22 9.53
C MET A 39 8.20 1.18 9.79
N TRP A 40 7.40 1.31 10.85
CA TRP A 40 6.87 2.59 11.33
C TRP A 40 7.68 3.06 12.53
N ALA A 41 8.13 4.31 12.51
CA ALA A 41 9.05 4.81 13.53
C ALA A 41 8.43 4.86 14.95
N PRO A 42 7.23 5.45 15.15
CA PRO A 42 6.70 5.73 16.49
C PRO A 42 5.90 4.56 17.08
N ILE A 43 5.74 3.47 16.33
CA ILE A 43 4.96 2.29 16.71
C ILE A 43 5.79 1.02 16.52
N LYS A 44 5.64 0.10 17.46
CA LYS A 44 6.20 -1.25 17.42
C LYS A 44 5.12 -2.24 17.80
N GLY A 45 5.12 -3.38 17.12
CA GLY A 45 4.14 -4.43 17.32
C GLY A 45 4.83 -5.78 17.32
N GLN A 46 4.47 -6.64 18.27
CA GLN A 46 4.94 -8.02 18.33
C GLN A 46 3.82 -8.94 18.82
N TYR A 47 4.00 -10.24 18.61
CA TYR A 47 3.13 -11.24 19.22
C TYR A 47 3.85 -11.92 20.38
N VAL A 48 3.28 -11.82 21.58
CA VAL A 48 3.76 -12.48 22.81
C VAL A 48 2.69 -13.45 23.26
N ASP A 49 3.05 -14.72 23.47
CA ASP A 49 2.11 -15.80 23.84
C ASP A 49 0.86 -15.89 22.95
N GLY A 50 1.05 -15.62 21.65
CA GLY A 50 -0.03 -15.65 20.65
C GLY A 50 -0.95 -14.42 20.65
N LYS A 51 -0.70 -13.43 21.51
CA LYS A 51 -1.48 -12.19 21.60
C LYS A 51 -0.71 -11.00 21.02
N PRO A 52 -1.40 -10.06 20.35
CA PRO A 52 -0.75 -8.84 19.86
C PRO A 52 -0.39 -7.92 21.03
N GLU A 53 0.83 -7.41 21.01
CA GLU A 53 1.35 -6.39 21.91
C GLU A 53 1.82 -5.20 21.08
N ILE A 54 1.27 -4.02 21.35
CA ILE A 54 1.57 -2.77 20.62
C ILE A 54 2.16 -1.76 21.59
N HIS A 55 3.25 -1.15 21.15
CA HIS A 55 3.90 -0.03 21.81
C HIS A 55 3.83 1.16 20.87
N LEU A 56 3.09 2.19 21.27
CA LEU A 56 2.91 3.42 20.51
C LEU A 56 3.42 4.59 21.34
N ASN A 57 4.31 5.40 20.78
CA ASN A 57 4.73 6.64 21.41
C ASN A 57 3.78 7.79 21.03
N ALA A 58 2.84 8.07 21.92
CA ALA A 58 1.95 9.22 21.84
C ALA A 58 2.50 10.48 22.53
N GLY A 59 3.64 10.38 23.22
CA GLY A 59 4.27 11.48 23.91
C GLY A 59 5.23 12.28 23.02
N PRO A 60 5.66 13.47 23.47
CA PRO A 60 6.56 14.34 22.70
C PRO A 60 8.03 13.88 22.74
N GLN A 61 8.42 13.07 23.72
CA GLN A 61 9.80 12.61 23.92
C GLN A 61 10.02 11.26 23.24
N VAL A 62 11.27 10.91 22.94
CA VAL A 62 11.62 9.54 22.53
C VAL A 62 11.45 8.61 23.72
N VAL A 63 10.75 7.49 23.53
CA VAL A 63 10.58 6.45 24.55
C VAL A 63 11.23 5.15 24.11
N GLU A 64 11.85 4.43 25.04
CA GLU A 64 12.42 3.12 24.76
C GLU A 64 11.37 2.03 24.94
N SER A 65 11.24 1.14 23.95
CA SER A 65 10.37 -0.03 24.02
C SER A 65 11.03 -1.25 23.40
N ASN A 66 11.17 -2.30 24.21
CA ASN A 66 11.71 -3.59 23.78
C ASN A 66 13.08 -3.44 23.08
N GLY A 67 13.97 -2.60 23.64
CA GLY A 67 15.30 -2.30 23.10
C GLY A 67 15.31 -1.49 21.80
N ARG A 68 14.26 -0.70 21.55
CA ARG A 68 14.17 0.20 20.40
C ARG A 68 13.63 1.57 20.82
N PRO A 69 14.28 2.67 20.39
CA PRO A 69 13.73 4.00 20.54
C PRO A 69 12.51 4.18 19.62
N LEU A 70 11.42 4.68 20.19
CA LEU A 70 10.24 5.12 19.49
C LEU A 70 10.19 6.65 19.57
N PRO A 71 10.43 7.39 18.47
CA PRO A 71 10.23 8.84 18.46
C PRO A 71 8.73 9.18 18.53
N ALA A 72 8.43 10.45 18.82
CA ALA A 72 7.05 10.93 18.90
C ALA A 72 6.27 10.70 17.58
N ALA A 73 4.99 10.37 17.71
CA ALA A 73 4.07 10.41 16.57
C ALA A 73 4.05 11.83 15.97
N SER A 74 4.35 11.94 14.67
CA SER A 74 4.41 13.21 13.95
C SER A 74 4.26 13.00 12.45
N ALA A 75 3.99 14.09 11.73
CA ALA A 75 3.95 14.07 10.27
C ALA A 75 5.30 13.66 9.67
N ALA A 76 6.43 13.84 10.34
CA ALA A 76 7.73 13.36 9.88
C ALA A 76 7.88 11.84 10.05
N ASN A 77 7.27 11.27 11.09
CA ASN A 77 7.35 9.85 11.45
C ASN A 77 6.20 9.01 10.87
N GLY A 78 5.24 9.65 10.19
CA GLY A 78 4.20 9.01 9.38
C GLY A 78 2.96 8.52 10.13
N ILE A 79 2.92 8.69 11.46
CA ILE A 79 1.75 8.46 12.30
C ILE A 79 1.41 9.79 12.97
N THR A 80 0.15 10.23 12.88
CA THR A 80 -0.32 11.51 13.44
C THR A 80 -1.64 11.32 14.18
N LYS A 81 -2.12 12.39 14.85
CA LYS A 81 -3.44 12.43 15.51
C LYS A 81 -3.69 11.21 16.40
N VAL A 82 -2.76 10.95 17.32
CA VAL A 82 -2.94 9.86 18.28
C VAL A 82 -3.91 10.32 19.36
N GLU A 83 -5.03 9.61 19.51
CA GLU A 83 -6.10 9.95 20.45
C GLU A 83 -6.41 8.75 21.35
N PHE A 84 -6.77 9.03 22.59
CA PHE A 84 -7.17 8.05 23.58
C PHE A 84 -8.61 8.31 23.99
N GLU A 85 -9.47 7.36 23.72
CA GLU A 85 -10.85 7.37 24.21
C GLU A 85 -10.90 6.44 25.41
N THR A 86 -11.05 7.04 26.60
CA THR A 86 -11.22 6.29 27.84
C THR A 86 -12.71 6.23 28.15
N PRO A 87 -13.35 5.06 28.04
CA PRO A 87 -14.79 4.94 28.26
C PRO A 87 -15.12 4.85 29.76
N GLU A 88 -16.40 4.67 30.06
CA GLU A 88 -16.89 4.39 31.41
C GLU A 88 -16.23 3.16 32.05
N ILE A 89 -16.25 3.11 33.39
CA ILE A 89 -15.69 1.99 34.16
C ILE A 89 -16.28 0.66 33.67
N GLY A 90 -15.41 -0.26 33.25
CA GLY A 90 -15.78 -1.58 32.74
C GLY A 90 -15.81 -1.70 31.21
N GLN A 91 -15.63 -0.61 30.46
CA GLN A 91 -15.53 -0.63 29.01
C GLN A 91 -14.07 -0.62 28.51
N GLN A 92 -13.85 -0.99 27.25
CA GLN A 92 -12.51 -1.05 26.65
C GLN A 92 -12.04 0.32 26.13
N ALA A 93 -10.88 0.77 26.59
CA ALA A 93 -10.25 1.97 26.04
C ALA A 93 -9.84 1.79 24.58
N THR A 94 -10.06 2.82 23.77
CA THR A 94 -9.67 2.85 22.36
C THR A 94 -8.50 3.79 22.16
N ILE A 95 -7.54 3.37 21.34
CA ILE A 95 -6.47 4.23 20.85
C ILE A 95 -6.64 4.32 19.33
N SER A 96 -6.73 5.54 18.81
CA SER A 96 -6.79 5.80 17.39
C SER A 96 -5.56 6.59 16.94
N PHE A 97 -5.21 6.47 15.66
CA PHE A 97 -4.18 7.28 15.02
C PHE A 97 -4.42 7.35 13.52
N THR A 98 -3.83 8.35 12.87
CA THR A 98 -3.88 8.52 11.42
C THR A 98 -2.57 8.09 10.78
N GLN A 99 -2.69 7.29 9.72
CA GLN A 99 -1.61 6.95 8.79
C GLN A 99 -2.00 7.43 7.39
N GLU A 100 -1.08 8.13 6.72
CA GLU A 100 -1.29 8.59 5.35
C GLU A 100 -1.08 7.44 4.35
N MET A 101 -2.02 7.28 3.41
CA MET A 101 -1.90 6.37 2.26
C MET A 101 -1.18 7.06 1.11
N GLY A 102 -0.19 6.39 0.50
CA GLY A 102 0.61 6.99 -0.58
C GLY A 102 1.91 7.66 -0.14
N ARG A 103 2.13 7.81 1.17
CA ARG A 103 3.35 8.43 1.73
C ARG A 103 4.65 7.74 1.30
N GLU A 104 4.63 6.42 1.14
CA GLU A 104 5.83 5.66 0.79
C GLU A 104 6.22 5.92 -0.68
N PRO A 105 7.41 6.48 -0.98
CA PRO A 105 7.79 6.91 -2.33
C PRO A 105 7.79 5.81 -3.40
N LYS A 106 7.90 4.55 -2.96
CA LYS A 106 7.94 3.39 -3.85
C LYS A 106 6.60 2.66 -3.94
N LEU A 107 5.52 3.16 -3.32
CA LEU A 107 4.23 2.49 -3.34
C LEU A 107 3.68 2.34 -4.77
N ALA A 108 3.69 3.41 -5.56
CA ALA A 108 3.26 3.35 -6.96
C ALA A 108 4.07 2.33 -7.77
N ARG A 109 5.39 2.28 -7.55
CA ARG A 109 6.27 1.27 -8.18
C ARG A 109 5.88 -0.15 -7.79
N ALA A 110 5.47 -0.36 -6.54
CA ALA A 110 5.06 -1.66 -6.06
C ALA A 110 3.72 -2.09 -6.65
N LEU A 111 2.76 -1.17 -6.75
CA LEU A 111 1.46 -1.41 -7.38
C LEU A 111 1.61 -1.69 -8.88
N LEU A 112 2.44 -0.94 -9.61
CA LEU A 112 2.77 -1.22 -11.01
C LEU A 112 3.51 -2.55 -11.20
N LYS A 113 4.36 -2.94 -10.25
CA LYS A 113 5.00 -4.26 -10.26
C LYS A 113 3.96 -5.37 -10.14
N VAL A 114 2.96 -5.21 -9.27
CA VAL A 114 1.84 -6.16 -9.14
C VAL A 114 0.99 -6.18 -10.40
N ALA A 115 0.66 -5.02 -10.98
CA ALA A 115 -0.09 -4.90 -12.23
C ALA A 115 0.61 -5.62 -13.40
N LEU A 116 1.92 -5.38 -13.59
CA LEU A 116 2.71 -6.09 -14.61
C LEU A 116 2.84 -7.59 -14.30
N GLY A 117 2.86 -7.96 -13.02
CA GLY A 117 2.75 -9.35 -12.58
C GLY A 117 1.43 -10.00 -13.00
N SER A 118 0.32 -9.28 -12.92
CA SER A 118 -0.99 -9.74 -13.41
C SER A 118 -0.94 -10.00 -14.92
N VAL A 119 -0.36 -9.09 -15.71
CA VAL A 119 -0.15 -9.31 -17.16
C VAL A 119 0.63 -10.60 -17.42
N ALA A 120 1.70 -10.86 -16.68
CA ALA A 120 2.48 -12.08 -16.82
C ALA A 120 1.68 -13.35 -16.49
N ILE A 121 0.81 -13.30 -15.48
CA ILE A 121 -0.03 -14.42 -15.04
C ILE A 121 -1.13 -14.73 -16.06
N TYR A 122 -1.85 -13.71 -16.53
CA TYR A 122 -3.03 -13.89 -17.37
C TYR A 122 -2.73 -13.95 -18.86
N TRP A 123 -1.76 -13.18 -19.36
CA TRP A 123 -1.42 -13.08 -20.78
C TRP A 123 -0.06 -13.70 -21.13
N GLY A 124 0.67 -14.15 -20.11
CA GLY A 124 1.94 -14.86 -20.26
C GLY A 124 3.18 -13.97 -20.20
N LEU A 125 4.32 -14.61 -19.92
CA LEU A 125 5.61 -13.93 -19.74
C LEU A 125 6.11 -13.22 -20.99
N THR A 126 5.82 -13.75 -22.18
CA THR A 126 6.20 -13.12 -23.46
C THR A 126 5.55 -11.75 -23.60
N GLU A 127 4.26 -11.67 -23.28
CA GLU A 127 3.48 -10.44 -23.36
C GLU A 127 3.94 -9.41 -22.33
N ALA A 128 4.13 -9.82 -21.07
CA ALA A 128 4.67 -8.95 -20.02
C ALA A 128 6.10 -8.45 -20.30
N ARG A 129 6.82 -9.09 -21.23
CA ARG A 129 8.16 -8.69 -21.71
C ARG A 129 8.14 -7.88 -23.01
N ALA A 130 6.97 -7.71 -23.64
CA ALA A 130 6.85 -6.93 -24.87
C ALA A 130 7.28 -5.47 -24.66
N ALA A 131 7.83 -4.85 -25.71
CA ALA A 131 8.44 -3.51 -25.67
C ALA A 131 7.47 -2.41 -25.19
N LYS A 132 6.16 -2.58 -25.46
CA LYS A 132 5.13 -1.65 -24.99
C LYS A 132 5.10 -1.44 -23.47
N PHE A 133 5.57 -2.40 -22.68
CA PHE A 133 5.69 -2.27 -21.22
C PHE A 133 7.10 -1.81 -20.74
N ASP A 134 7.99 -1.34 -21.62
CA ASP A 134 9.33 -0.90 -21.22
C ASP A 134 9.31 0.29 -20.26
N ALA A 135 8.42 1.25 -20.46
CA ALA A 135 8.25 2.40 -19.56
C ALA A 135 7.86 1.94 -18.15
N VAL A 136 6.89 1.03 -18.02
CA VAL A 136 6.49 0.43 -16.73
C VAL A 136 7.67 -0.30 -16.09
N ARG A 137 8.41 -1.10 -16.86
CA ARG A 137 9.61 -1.80 -16.33
C ARG A 137 10.68 -0.82 -15.87
N ALA A 138 10.90 0.28 -16.60
CA ALA A 138 11.84 1.33 -16.23
C ALA A 138 11.42 2.04 -14.94
N PHE A 139 10.13 2.35 -14.78
CA PHE A 139 9.58 2.94 -13.57
C PHE A 139 9.69 2.00 -12.36
N VAL A 140 9.27 0.74 -12.50
CA VAL A 140 9.35 -0.25 -11.41
C VAL A 140 10.81 -0.45 -10.96
N ARG A 141 11.75 -0.59 -11.90
CA ARG A 141 13.16 -0.87 -11.58
C ARG A 141 13.91 0.37 -11.09
N LYS A 142 13.76 1.50 -11.78
CA LYS A 142 14.61 2.68 -11.62
C LYS A 142 13.86 3.94 -11.14
N GLY A 143 12.53 3.91 -11.11
CA GLY A 143 11.71 5.09 -10.82
C GLY A 143 11.69 6.12 -11.95
N ILE A 144 12.01 5.71 -13.19
CA ILE A 144 12.01 6.59 -14.37
C ILE A 144 10.60 6.60 -14.97
N GLY A 145 10.02 7.79 -15.09
CA GLY A 145 8.64 8.00 -15.56
C GLY A 145 7.75 8.56 -14.46
N ASP A 146 6.51 8.87 -14.81
CA ASP A 146 5.52 9.40 -13.88
C ASP A 146 4.21 8.62 -14.04
N PHE A 147 3.69 8.10 -12.93
CA PHE A 147 2.52 7.24 -12.91
C PHE A 147 1.67 7.60 -11.70
N ASP A 148 0.43 8.00 -11.97
CA ASP A 148 -0.57 8.23 -10.94
C ASP A 148 -1.19 6.90 -10.52
N ILE A 149 -1.66 6.85 -9.28
CA ILE A 149 -2.43 5.72 -8.76
C ILE A 149 -3.76 6.26 -8.28
N LEU A 150 -4.83 5.78 -8.89
CA LEU A 150 -6.18 6.10 -8.46
C LEU A 150 -6.57 5.14 -7.34
N MET A 151 -6.86 5.68 -6.16
CA MET A 151 -7.45 4.94 -5.06
C MET A 151 -8.95 5.19 -5.05
N VAL A 152 -9.73 4.13 -4.90
CA VAL A 152 -11.19 4.18 -4.75
C VAL A 152 -11.61 3.41 -3.51
N THR A 153 -12.84 3.63 -3.08
CA THR A 153 -13.43 2.90 -1.96
C THR A 153 -13.40 1.39 -2.24
N GLY A 154 -13.03 0.61 -1.23
CA GLY A 154 -12.89 -0.84 -1.35
C GLY A 154 -14.16 -1.54 -1.78
N ARG A 155 -14.00 -2.66 -2.49
CA ARG A 155 -15.13 -3.57 -2.77
C ARG A 155 -15.58 -4.25 -1.48
N PRO A 156 -16.87 -4.16 -1.10
CA PRO A 156 -17.40 -4.90 0.04
C PRO A 156 -17.13 -6.40 -0.09
N GLY A 157 -16.66 -7.03 0.99
CA GLY A 157 -16.42 -8.48 1.01
C GLY A 157 -15.13 -8.96 0.33
N VAL A 158 -14.34 -8.06 -0.27
CA VAL A 158 -13.06 -8.42 -0.92
C VAL A 158 -11.89 -7.85 -0.13
N ALA A 159 -11.29 -8.69 0.71
CA ALA A 159 -10.11 -8.29 1.49
C ALA A 159 -8.85 -8.19 0.63
N GLN A 160 -8.68 -9.06 -0.36
CA GLN A 160 -7.48 -9.13 -1.22
C GLN A 160 -7.87 -9.59 -2.62
N HIS A 161 -7.54 -8.80 -3.64
CA HIS A 161 -7.81 -9.14 -5.05
C HIS A 161 -6.82 -8.45 -5.98
N VAL A 162 -6.47 -9.12 -7.07
CA VAL A 162 -5.82 -8.52 -8.23
C VAL A 162 -6.60 -8.97 -9.45
N SER A 163 -7.16 -8.02 -10.20
CA SER A 163 -7.96 -8.33 -11.38
C SER A 163 -7.10 -8.89 -12.50
N ALA A 164 -7.74 -9.59 -13.43
CA ALA A 164 -7.16 -9.75 -14.76
C ALA A 164 -6.92 -8.36 -15.38
N PRO A 165 -5.87 -8.18 -16.18
CA PRO A 165 -5.66 -6.90 -16.86
C PRO A 165 -6.80 -6.63 -17.84
N MET A 166 -7.31 -5.41 -17.82
CA MET A 166 -8.46 -4.98 -18.63
C MET A 166 -8.03 -3.91 -19.61
N VAL A 167 -8.28 -4.14 -20.91
CA VAL A 167 -8.10 -3.14 -21.95
C VAL A 167 -9.48 -2.61 -22.34
N ARG A 168 -9.75 -1.34 -22.07
CA ARG A 168 -11.01 -0.73 -22.51
C ARG A 168 -10.92 -0.35 -23.99
N PRO A 169 -12.05 -0.19 -24.70
CA PRO A 169 -12.02 0.33 -26.07
C PRO A 169 -11.28 1.68 -26.12
N GLY A 170 -10.22 1.76 -26.93
CA GLY A 170 -9.38 2.96 -27.08
C GLY A 170 -8.09 2.97 -26.25
N ASP A 171 -8.00 2.15 -25.19
CA ASP A 171 -6.78 2.06 -24.39
C ASP A 171 -5.69 1.25 -25.13
N ALA A 172 -4.45 1.71 -25.11
CA ALA A 172 -3.33 0.98 -25.71
C ALA A 172 -2.75 -0.10 -24.78
N LEU A 173 -2.86 0.10 -23.46
CA LEU A 173 -2.35 -0.79 -22.42
C LEU A 173 -3.38 -0.98 -21.30
N PRO A 174 -3.31 -2.10 -20.54
CA PRO A 174 -4.35 -2.43 -19.58
C PRO A 174 -4.31 -1.58 -18.31
N LEU A 175 -5.51 -1.46 -17.74
CA LEU A 175 -5.74 -1.13 -16.34
C LEU A 175 -5.77 -2.42 -15.50
N VAL A 176 -5.30 -2.35 -14.26
CA VAL A 176 -5.39 -3.43 -13.28
C VAL A 176 -5.96 -2.90 -11.97
N GLU A 177 -6.99 -3.57 -11.45
CA GLU A 177 -7.52 -3.31 -10.12
C GLU A 177 -6.78 -4.16 -9.08
N ILE A 178 -6.37 -3.53 -7.98
CA ILE A 178 -5.69 -4.18 -6.86
C ILE A 178 -6.42 -3.79 -5.57
N SER A 179 -7.02 -4.75 -4.89
CA SER A 179 -7.62 -4.55 -3.56
C SER A 179 -6.73 -5.18 -2.49
N LEU A 180 -6.38 -4.41 -1.45
CA LEU A 180 -5.63 -4.87 -0.28
C LEU A 180 -6.23 -4.27 0.99
N PHE A 181 -6.69 -5.12 1.89
CA PHE A 181 -7.29 -4.76 3.17
C PHE A 181 -8.38 -3.68 3.06
N GLY A 182 -9.24 -3.79 2.03
CA GLY A 182 -10.34 -2.85 1.81
C GLY A 182 -9.94 -1.51 1.16
N ALA A 183 -8.67 -1.30 0.81
CA ALA A 183 -8.27 -0.24 -0.10
C ALA A 183 -8.19 -0.79 -1.53
N THR A 184 -8.84 -0.13 -2.49
CA THR A 184 -8.77 -0.51 -3.91
C THR A 184 -7.97 0.52 -4.70
N PHE A 185 -7.06 0.04 -5.53
CA PHE A 185 -6.22 0.83 -6.41
C PHE A 185 -6.48 0.44 -7.86
N ILE A 186 -6.62 1.43 -8.73
CA ILE A 186 -6.64 1.26 -10.17
C ILE A 186 -5.30 1.74 -10.70
N VAL A 187 -4.61 0.84 -11.40
CA VAL A 187 -3.26 1.05 -11.92
C VAL A 187 -3.31 0.97 -13.43
N ASP A 188 -3.00 2.07 -14.10
CA ASP A 188 -2.83 2.12 -15.54
C ASP A 188 -1.39 1.78 -15.91
N THR A 189 -1.21 0.80 -16.78
CA THR A 189 0.12 0.38 -17.25
C THR A 189 0.56 1.16 -18.50
N ASP A 190 -0.27 2.06 -19.02
CA ASP A 190 0.08 2.98 -20.09
C ASP A 190 0.94 4.14 -19.57
N PRO A 191 2.11 4.44 -20.15
CA PRO A 191 2.90 5.60 -19.75
C PRO A 191 2.20 6.96 -19.99
N SER A 192 1.19 7.02 -20.86
CA SER A 192 0.36 8.22 -21.06
C SER A 192 -0.71 8.39 -19.99
N GLN A 193 -1.01 7.34 -19.22
CA GLN A 193 -2.08 7.31 -18.20
C GLN A 193 -3.46 7.73 -18.76
N ALA A 194 -3.70 7.55 -20.05
CA ALA A 194 -4.93 7.98 -20.71
C ALA A 194 -6.17 7.28 -20.10
N GLY A 195 -6.05 6.00 -19.77
CA GLY A 195 -7.17 5.25 -19.21
C GLY A 195 -7.53 5.71 -17.80
N LEU A 196 -6.51 6.02 -16.99
CA LEU A 196 -6.70 6.59 -15.67
C LEU A 196 -7.28 8.01 -15.72
N ALA A 197 -6.84 8.83 -16.68
CA ALA A 197 -7.35 10.19 -16.89
C ALA A 197 -8.84 10.19 -17.24
N GLU A 198 -9.29 9.27 -18.10
CA GLU A 198 -10.71 9.11 -18.42
C GLU A 198 -11.55 8.68 -17.21
N LEU A 199 -11.06 7.72 -16.43
CA LEU A 199 -11.74 7.28 -15.21
C LEU A 199 -11.89 8.44 -14.23
N ARG A 200 -10.82 9.20 -14.02
CA ARG A 200 -10.85 10.40 -13.19
C ARG A 200 -11.90 11.41 -13.68
N ALA A 201 -11.91 11.71 -14.98
CA ALA A 201 -12.88 12.64 -15.56
C ALA A 201 -14.32 12.15 -15.40
N ALA A 202 -14.55 10.83 -15.47
CA ALA A 202 -15.85 10.24 -15.20
C ALA A 202 -16.29 10.45 -13.73
N PHE A 203 -15.41 10.14 -12.77
CA PHE A 203 -15.68 10.36 -11.35
C PHE A 203 -15.94 11.83 -11.00
N GLU A 204 -15.17 12.76 -11.58
CA GLU A 204 -15.37 14.20 -11.41
C GLU A 204 -16.73 14.67 -11.95
N ARG A 205 -17.15 14.16 -13.11
CA ARG A 205 -18.43 14.51 -13.74
C ARG A 205 -19.63 13.95 -13.00
N GLU A 206 -19.52 12.74 -12.47
CA GLU A 206 -20.60 12.06 -11.74
C GLU A 206 -20.74 12.58 -10.30
N GLY A 207 -19.79 13.42 -9.84
CA GLY A 207 -19.79 13.95 -8.49
C GLY A 207 -19.57 12.85 -7.43
N GLU A 208 -18.96 11.74 -7.82
CA GLU A 208 -18.73 10.63 -6.91
C GLU A 208 -17.74 11.03 -5.82
N SER A 209 -18.03 10.57 -4.60
CA SER A 209 -17.13 10.69 -3.45
C SER A 209 -16.44 9.36 -3.18
N GLY A 210 -15.32 9.38 -2.44
CA GLY A 210 -14.62 8.15 -2.07
C GLY A 210 -13.59 7.66 -3.10
N TRP A 211 -13.04 8.58 -3.90
CA TRP A 211 -11.85 8.36 -4.73
C TRP A 211 -10.82 9.45 -4.50
N THR A 212 -9.55 9.16 -4.79
CA THR A 212 -8.45 10.14 -4.79
C THR A 212 -7.28 9.65 -5.64
N ILE A 213 -6.47 10.56 -6.16
CA ILE A 213 -5.14 10.22 -6.66
C ILE A 213 -4.20 10.19 -5.45
N LEU A 214 -3.48 9.07 -5.28
CA LEU A 214 -2.50 8.99 -4.19
C LEU A 214 -1.44 10.09 -4.37
N PRO A 215 -1.04 10.76 -3.27
CA PRO A 215 0.00 11.77 -3.34
C PRO A 215 1.29 11.13 -3.83
N LYS A 216 2.00 11.84 -4.72
CA LYS A 216 3.38 11.50 -5.05
C LYS A 216 4.23 11.90 -3.87
N ALA A 217 4.98 10.96 -3.30
CA ALA A 217 5.92 11.31 -2.26
C ALA A 217 6.99 12.26 -2.84
N ALA A 218 7.22 13.38 -2.16
CA ALA A 218 8.24 14.36 -2.49
C ALA A 218 9.67 13.81 -2.30
#